data_AF-A0AAW9CKW8-F1
#
_entry.id   AF-A0AAW9CKW8-F1
#
_cell.length_a   1.000
_cell.length_b   1.000
_cell.length_c   1.000
_cell.angle_alpha   90.00
_cell.angle_beta   90.00
_cell.angle_gamma   90.00
#
_symmetry.space_group_name_H-M   'P 1'
#
loop_
_entity.id
_entity.type
_entity.pdbx_description
1 polymer ?
#
loop_
_entity_poly.entity_id
_entity_poly.type
_entity_poly.pdbx_seq_one_letter_code
_entity_poly.pdbx_strand_id
1 'polypeptide(L)' 'MDKLDTLTLFVRIVERGSFSAAAADLGVSRPVATAAIKALEVSLG' A
#
# COMPACT_ATOMS: atom_id res chain seq x y z
N MET A 1 -2.63 -9.26 -3.12
CA MET A 1 -2.03 -8.50 -2.02
C MET A 1 -2.59 -9.07 -0.75
N ASP A 2 -1.75 -9.76 0.01
CA ASP A 2 -2.14 -10.25 1.33
C ASP A 2 -1.92 -9.16 2.41
N LYS A 3 -2.14 -9.51 3.67
CA LYS A 3 -2.02 -8.56 4.79
C LYS A 3 -0.57 -8.09 5.00
N LEU A 4 0.42 -8.93 4.75
CA LEU A 4 1.84 -8.58 4.90
C LEU A 4 2.29 -7.67 3.75
N ASP A 5 1.86 -7.95 2.52
CA ASP A 5 2.09 -7.07 1.38
C ASP A 5 1.52 -5.67 1.66
N THR A 6 0.33 -5.60 2.27
CA THR A 6 -0.35 -4.33 2.56
C THR A 6 0.38 -3.54 3.65
N LEU A 7 0.92 -4.20 4.68
CA LEU A 7 1.75 -3.56 5.70
C LEU A 7 3.09 -3.09 5.12
N THR A 8 3.70 -3.90 4.25
CA THR A 8 4.93 -3.52 3.53
C THR A 8 4.68 -2.31 2.64
N LEU A 9 3.56 -2.31 1.92
CA LEU A 9 3.12 -1.17 1.10
C LEU A 9 2.96 0.09 1.97
N PHE A 10 2.31 -0.03 3.13
CA PHE A 10 2.14 1.10 4.05
C PHE A 10 3.48 1.70 4.48
N VAL A 11 4.45 0.87 4.91
CA VAL A 11 5.79 1.33 5.26
C VAL A 11 6.46 2.04 4.08
N ARG A 12 6.39 1.46 2.88
CA ARG A 12 6.97 2.07 1.66
C ARG A 12 6.33 3.40 1.30
N ILE A 13 5.02 3.54 1.50
CA ILE A 13 4.31 4.81 1.29
C ILE A 13 4.84 5.87 2.25
N VAL A 14 5.03 5.51 3.53
CA VAL A 14 5.57 6.43 4.55
C VAL A 14 7.02 6.82 4.23
N GLU A 15 7.87 5.87 3.85
CA GLU A 15 9.27 6.11 3.49
C GLU A 15 9.41 6.98 2.23
N ARG A 16 8.56 6.77 1.22
CA ARG A 16 8.65 7.47 -0.08
C ARG A 16 7.78 8.72 -0.19
N GLY A 17 6.81 8.90 0.70
CA GLY A 17 5.78 9.93 0.60
C GLY A 17 4.88 9.81 -0.66
N SER A 18 4.83 8.64 -1.30
CA SER A 18 4.16 8.48 -2.60
C SER A 18 3.60 7.08 -2.82
N PHE A 19 2.29 7.01 -3.10
CA PHE A 19 1.58 5.80 -3.49
C PHE A 19 2.08 5.21 -4.80
N SER A 20 2.38 6.05 -5.80
CA SER A 20 2.87 5.58 -7.10
C SER A 20 4.24 4.91 -6.97
N ALA A 21 5.14 5.50 -6.19
CA ALA A 21 6.49 4.97 -6.01
C ALA A 21 6.47 3.69 -5.16
N ALA A 22 5.67 3.66 -4.09
CA ALA A 22 5.51 2.45 -3.27
C ALA A 22 4.83 1.30 -4.04
N ALA A 23 3.85 1.62 -4.91
CA ALA A 23 3.22 0.63 -5.78
C ALA A 23 4.24 0.02 -6.76
N ALA A 24 5.09 0.85 -7.35
CA ALA A 24 6.15 0.41 -8.26
C ALA A 24 7.16 -0.53 -7.57
N ASP A 25 7.53 -0.25 -6.32
CA ASP A 25 8.42 -1.11 -5.52
C ASP A 25 7.85 -2.51 -5.29
N LEU A 26 6.53 -2.61 -5.12
CA LEU A 26 5.84 -3.88 -4.90
C LEU A 26 5.35 -4.52 -6.20
N GLY A 27 5.66 -3.94 -7.37
CA GLY A 27 5.21 -4.45 -8.66
C GLY A 27 3.69 -4.40 -8.87
N VAL A 28 2.99 -3.51 -8.16
CA VAL A 28 1.54 -3.36 -8.26
C VAL A 28 1.16 -2.02 -8.88
N SER A 29 -0.07 -1.94 -9.39
CA SER A 29 -0.60 -0.68 -9.90
C SER A 29 -0.98 0.25 -8.73
N ARG A 30 -0.86 1.57 -8.95
CA ARG A 30 -1.29 2.57 -7.95
C ARG A 30 -2.74 2.37 -7.47
N PRO A 31 -3.75 2.08 -8.33
CA PRO A 31 -5.10 1.80 -7.85
C PRO A 31 -5.19 0.60 -6.90
N VAL A 32 -4.41 -0.46 -7.16
CA VAL A 32 -4.32 -1.63 -6.26
C VAL A 32 -3.72 -1.22 -4.91
N ALA A 33 -2.64 -0.43 -4.92
CA ALA A 33 -2.05 0.09 -3.70
C ALA A 33 -3.04 0.94 -2.88
N THR A 34 -3.76 1.85 -3.53
CA THR A 34 -4.79 2.68 -2.87
C THR A 34 -5.92 1.82 -2.29
N ALA A 35 -6.41 0.82 -3.03
CA ALA A 35 -7.46 -0.08 -2.55
C ALA A 35 -7.00 -0.91 -1.34
N ALA A 36 -5.75 -1.38 -1.35
CA ALA A 36 -5.18 -2.15 -0.24
C ALA A 36 -5.03 -1.31 1.03
N ILE A 37 -4.55 -0.08 0.92
CA ILE A 37 -4.48 0.84 2.07
C ILE A 37 -5.86 1.19 2.60
N LYS A 38 -6.83 1.46 1.72
CA LYS A 38 -8.21 1.70 2.16
C LYS A 38 -8.81 0.50 2.91
N ALA A 39 -8.55 -0.72 2.44
CA ALA A 39 -8.98 -1.93 3.13
C ALA A 39 -8.26 -2.10 4.48
N LEU A 40 -6.98 -1.74 4.56
CA LEU A 40 -6.21 -1.73 5.81
C LEU A 40 -6.82 -0.74 6.82
N GLU A 41 -7.07 0.50 6.41
CA GLU A 41 -7.71 1.54 7.24
C GLU A 41 -9.06 1.05 7.78
N VAL A 42 -9.95 0.54 6.92
CA VAL A 42 -11.24 -0.03 7.33
C VAL A 42 -11.08 -1.16 8.35
N SER A 43 -10.03 -1.99 8.21
CA SER A 43 -9.78 -3.08 9.16
C SER A 43 -9.26 -2.61 10.52
N LEU A 44 -8.72 -1.39 10.61
CA LEU A 44 -8.16 -0.80 11.81
C LEU A 44 -9.15 0.14 12.53
N GLY A 45 -10.08 0.76 11.81
CA GLY A 45 -11.12 1.66 12.35
C GLY A 45 -10.86 3.12 12.02
#